data_AF-A0AAD8HD57-F1
#
_entry.id   AF-A0AAD8HD57-F1
#
_cell.length_a   1.000
_cell.length_b   1.000
_cell.length_c   1.000
_cell.angle_alpha   90.00
_cell.angle_beta   90.00
_cell.angle_gamma   90.00
#
_symmetry.space_group_name_H-M   'P 1'
#
loop_
_entity.id
_entity.type
_entity.pdbx_description
1 polymer ?
#
loop_
_entity_poly.entity_id
_entity_poly.type
_entity_poly.pdbx_seq_one_letter_code
_entity_poly.pdbx_strand_id
1 'polypeptide(L)'
;MLVWDDRTSVGQLKKDGLMATHDEETEQFFQGTDVHCVLCPRNPDDCGSIVQGLTISTMFTHHQKIVVMDSEMPNNGSSRQWRIVHQSQKVDLGSPGMIFTPVLKAQLHGISIDGGAAFGFPKTPEDAAKAELVSGKDNIIDRSIQDAYIHAIRRAKHFIYIENQYFLGSSFGWKSDDLKDEDVNALHLIPKELSLTIVSKIESGERFVVYVVVPMWPEGIPESGSVQAILDWQKRSMEMMYKDIIQALQEKGMDDDPREYLTFYCLGNREAKQSGEYKPTEEPEPYSNYLKAQQARRFMIYVHAKMMIVDDEYVIIGSANINQRSLDGARDSEIAMGGYQPHHLPSRQPTRGQVHGLGMSLCENLEKDLSGHLLRYPVEITRDGDVKEFRGMEYFPDTQARILGAKCDMMPLILTT
;
A
#
# COMPACT_ATOMS: atom_id res chain seq x y z
N MET A 1 8.06 -21.93 -10.60
CA MET A 1 7.54 -21.02 -9.55
C MET A 1 8.72 -20.43 -8.81
N LEU A 2 8.69 -19.12 -8.57
CA LEU A 2 9.66 -18.41 -7.74
C LEU A 2 8.89 -17.96 -6.49
N VAL A 3 9.24 -18.53 -5.33
CA VAL A 3 8.59 -18.23 -4.04
C VAL A 3 9.63 -17.57 -3.14
N TRP A 4 9.26 -16.52 -2.41
CA TRP A 4 10.19 -15.86 -1.50
C TRP A 4 10.68 -16.84 -0.41
N ASP A 5 11.99 -16.87 -0.17
CA ASP A 5 12.68 -17.64 0.87
C ASP A 5 12.68 -16.82 2.18
N ASP A 6 11.75 -17.14 3.10
CA ASP A 6 11.71 -16.54 4.43
C ASP A 6 12.73 -17.20 5.35
N ARG A 7 13.94 -16.66 5.31
CA ARG A 7 15.07 -17.06 6.18
C ARG A 7 14.83 -16.77 7.66
N THR A 8 13.77 -16.05 8.04
CA THR A 8 13.40 -15.76 9.43
C THR A 8 12.48 -16.83 10.04
N SER A 9 12.12 -17.87 9.28
CA SER A 9 11.37 -19.05 9.72
C SER A 9 12.00 -19.79 10.92
N VAL A 10 13.22 -19.40 11.33
CA VAL A 10 13.97 -19.89 12.48
C VAL A 10 14.02 -18.87 13.65
N GLY A 11 12.86 -18.40 14.16
CA GLY A 11 12.73 -17.84 15.52
C GLY A 11 12.31 -16.35 15.68
N GLN A 12 11.80 -16.05 16.90
CA GLN A 12 11.28 -14.78 17.48
C GLN A 12 10.33 -13.89 16.65
N LEU A 13 10.61 -13.55 15.39
CA LEU A 13 9.74 -12.70 14.54
C LEU A 13 8.42 -13.37 14.14
N LYS A 14 8.41 -14.71 14.07
CA LYS A 14 7.17 -15.50 13.88
C LYS A 14 6.16 -15.30 15.02
N LYS A 15 6.61 -14.91 16.23
CA LYS A 15 5.71 -14.71 17.39
C LYS A 15 4.89 -13.42 17.30
N ASP A 16 5.37 -12.42 16.56
CA ASP A 16 4.66 -11.14 16.41
C ASP A 16 3.70 -11.12 15.21
N GLY A 17 3.54 -12.26 14.52
CA GLY A 17 2.56 -12.47 13.45
C GLY A 17 2.86 -11.74 12.14
N LEU A 18 4.08 -11.22 11.96
CA LEU A 18 4.43 -10.33 10.84
C LEU A 18 4.71 -11.08 9.52
N MET A 19 5.18 -12.32 9.58
CA MET A 19 5.56 -13.13 8.41
C MET A 19 5.02 -14.56 8.61
N ALA A 20 3.82 -14.82 8.10
CA ALA A 20 3.19 -16.14 8.12
C ALA A 20 3.28 -16.79 6.73
N THR A 21 4.49 -17.09 6.27
CA THR A 21 4.71 -17.76 4.99
C THR A 21 4.70 -19.29 5.14
N HIS A 22 4.39 -19.96 4.03
CA HIS A 22 4.38 -21.42 3.86
C HIS A 22 5.34 -21.83 2.73
N ASP A 23 6.45 -21.12 2.60
CA ASP A 23 7.41 -21.24 1.50
C ASP A 23 8.12 -22.60 1.49
N GLU A 24 8.69 -23.04 2.62
CA GLU A 24 9.30 -24.38 2.77
C GLU A 24 8.28 -25.50 2.54
N GLU A 25 7.06 -25.37 3.09
CA GLU A 25 5.97 -26.34 2.89
C GLU A 25 5.55 -26.42 1.42
N THR A 26 5.54 -25.29 0.71
CA THR A 26 5.21 -25.21 -0.73
C THR A 26 6.30 -25.86 -1.58
N GLU A 27 7.58 -25.61 -1.28
CA GLU A 27 8.70 -26.26 -1.97
C GLU A 27 8.63 -27.79 -1.78
N GLN A 28 8.44 -28.25 -0.54
CA GLN A 28 8.29 -29.67 -0.21
C GLN A 28 7.11 -30.31 -0.92
N PHE A 29 5.96 -29.61 -1.00
CA PHE A 29 4.77 -30.12 -1.68
C PHE A 29 5.03 -30.42 -3.17
N PHE A 30 5.82 -29.60 -3.86
CA PHE A 30 6.14 -29.80 -5.28
C PHE A 30 7.39 -30.66 -5.52
N GLN A 31 8.08 -31.08 -4.46
CA GLN A 31 9.29 -31.90 -4.58
C GLN A 31 8.98 -33.24 -5.24
N GLY A 32 9.69 -33.55 -6.33
CA GLY A 32 9.49 -34.79 -7.10
C GLY A 32 8.30 -34.77 -8.07
N THR A 33 7.63 -33.63 -8.22
CA THR A 33 6.64 -33.38 -9.29
C THR A 33 7.30 -32.73 -10.51
N ASP A 34 6.56 -32.59 -11.62
CA ASP A 34 7.02 -31.84 -12.79
C ASP A 34 7.01 -30.31 -12.57
N VAL A 35 6.51 -29.83 -11.43
CA VAL A 35 6.50 -28.41 -11.08
C VAL A 35 7.86 -28.00 -10.53
N HIS A 36 8.57 -27.16 -11.27
CA HIS A 36 9.83 -26.56 -10.80
C HIS A 36 9.54 -25.41 -9.81
N CYS A 37 9.65 -25.67 -8.51
CA CYS A 37 9.55 -24.66 -7.45
C CYS A 37 10.95 -24.28 -6.94
N VAL A 38 11.23 -22.99 -6.79
CA VAL A 38 12.52 -22.47 -6.31
C VAL A 38 12.29 -21.41 -5.25
N LEU A 39 12.92 -21.60 -4.08
CA LEU A 39 13.01 -20.61 -3.02
C LEU A 39 13.99 -19.49 -3.40
N CYS A 40 13.52 -18.26 -3.37
CA CYS A 40 14.20 -17.08 -3.88
C CYS A 40 14.49 -16.11 -2.72
N PRO A 41 15.76 -15.97 -2.29
CA PRO A 41 16.12 -15.05 -1.24
C PRO A 41 16.24 -13.62 -1.76
N ARG A 42 15.85 -12.66 -0.93
CA ARG A 42 16.01 -11.23 -1.21
C ARG A 42 17.06 -10.64 -0.28
N ASN A 43 18.10 -10.04 -0.87
CA ASN A 43 19.06 -9.22 -0.13
C ASN A 43 18.89 -7.75 -0.58
N PRO A 44 18.77 -6.79 0.36
CA PRO A 44 18.70 -5.37 0.03
C PRO A 44 20.07 -4.81 -0.39
N ASP A 45 20.07 -3.70 -1.13
CA ASP A 45 21.30 -3.06 -1.63
C ASP A 45 22.07 -2.27 -0.55
N ASP A 46 21.38 -1.48 0.27
CA ASP A 46 22.00 -0.79 1.41
C ASP A 46 21.26 -1.09 2.72
N CYS A 47 22.00 -1.64 3.68
CA CYS A 47 21.51 -1.92 5.03
C CYS A 47 22.07 -0.96 6.10
N GLY A 48 22.75 0.11 5.71
CA GLY A 48 23.49 0.96 6.64
C GLY A 48 24.75 0.27 7.17
N SER A 49 24.89 0.15 8.49
CA SER A 49 26.09 -0.40 9.13
C SER A 49 26.19 -1.94 8.99
N ILE A 50 27.40 -2.51 9.07
CA ILE A 50 27.65 -3.97 8.93
C ILE A 50 26.81 -4.79 9.94
N VAL A 51 26.68 -4.30 11.18
CA VAL A 51 25.91 -4.97 12.25
C VAL A 51 24.40 -4.90 11.97
N GLN A 52 23.91 -3.77 11.45
CA GLN A 52 22.53 -3.64 10.99
C GLN A 52 22.25 -4.52 9.77
N GLY A 53 23.17 -4.61 8.81
CA GLY A 53 23.01 -5.45 7.62
C GLY A 53 22.90 -6.94 7.88
N LEU A 54 23.61 -7.47 8.88
CA LEU A 54 23.44 -8.87 9.28
C LEU A 54 22.02 -9.17 9.81
N THR A 55 21.44 -8.24 10.57
CA THR A 55 20.10 -8.41 11.17
C THR A 55 18.97 -8.10 10.19
N ILE A 56 19.17 -7.15 9.26
CA ILE A 56 18.14 -6.65 8.35
C ILE A 56 18.08 -7.44 7.04
N SER A 57 19.20 -8.04 6.59
CA SER A 57 19.28 -8.76 5.31
C SER A 57 18.27 -9.89 5.12
N THR A 58 17.73 -10.44 6.22
CA THR A 58 16.71 -11.50 6.18
C THR A 58 15.27 -10.98 6.17
N MET A 59 15.05 -9.66 6.31
CA MET A 59 13.72 -9.09 6.55
C MET A 59 13.06 -8.43 5.33
N PHE A 60 13.76 -8.35 4.20
CA PHE A 60 13.22 -7.86 2.93
C PHE A 60 12.74 -9.02 2.06
N THR A 61 11.73 -8.75 1.24
CA THR A 61 10.94 -9.80 0.59
C THR A 61 10.88 -9.63 -0.92
N HIS A 62 10.71 -10.76 -1.62
CA HIS A 62 10.19 -10.72 -2.97
C HIS A 62 8.67 -10.56 -2.92
N HIS A 63 8.21 -9.31 -2.94
CA HIS A 63 6.81 -8.97 -2.72
C HIS A 63 5.97 -8.92 -4.03
N GLN A 64 6.54 -9.35 -5.14
CA GLN A 64 5.82 -9.47 -6.42
C GLN A 64 4.81 -10.63 -6.37
N LYS A 65 3.59 -10.39 -6.87
CA LYS A 65 2.57 -11.45 -7.05
C LYS A 65 2.28 -11.57 -8.54
N ILE A 66 2.84 -12.59 -9.18
CA ILE A 66 2.84 -12.74 -10.64
C ILE A 66 2.31 -14.11 -11.05
N VAL A 67 1.32 -14.12 -11.94
CA VAL A 67 0.92 -15.31 -12.70
C VAL A 67 1.04 -15.01 -14.18
N VAL A 68 1.77 -15.86 -14.91
CA VAL A 68 1.96 -15.77 -16.36
C VAL A 68 1.54 -17.09 -16.98
N MET A 69 0.62 -17.03 -17.94
CA MET A 69 0.13 -18.21 -18.67
C MET A 69 -0.06 -17.91 -20.14
N ASP A 70 0.08 -18.95 -20.98
CA ASP A 70 -0.44 -18.92 -22.33
C ASP A 70 -1.97 -19.12 -22.33
N SER A 71 -2.65 -18.44 -23.24
CA SER A 71 -4.10 -18.46 -23.37
C SER A 71 -4.50 -18.37 -24.84
N GLU A 72 -5.63 -18.97 -25.21
CA GLU A 72 -6.12 -18.89 -26.58
C GLU A 72 -6.39 -17.43 -27.02
N MET A 73 -6.18 -17.17 -28.31
CA MET A 73 -6.55 -15.89 -28.90
C MET A 73 -8.07 -15.67 -28.83
N PRO A 74 -8.56 -14.47 -28.50
CA PRO A 74 -10.01 -14.18 -28.41
C PRO A 74 -10.80 -14.34 -29.73
N ASN A 75 -10.12 -14.51 -30.87
CA ASN A 75 -10.77 -14.65 -32.17
C ASN A 75 -11.05 -16.12 -32.48
N ASN A 76 -12.32 -16.43 -32.79
CA ASN A 76 -12.86 -17.74 -33.20
C ASN A 76 -12.30 -18.31 -34.53
N GLY A 77 -11.08 -17.95 -34.94
CA GLY A 77 -10.42 -18.44 -36.15
C GLY A 77 -9.56 -19.66 -35.84
N SER A 78 -9.62 -20.67 -36.70
CA SER A 78 -9.05 -22.03 -36.62
C SER A 78 -7.52 -22.13 -36.55
N SER A 79 -6.82 -21.13 -36.03
CA SER A 79 -5.38 -21.10 -35.85
C SER A 79 -5.03 -21.29 -34.37
N ARG A 80 -4.18 -22.28 -34.06
CA ARG A 80 -3.57 -22.48 -32.74
C ARG A 80 -2.60 -21.33 -32.43
N GLN A 81 -3.16 -20.17 -32.10
CA GLN A 81 -2.42 -19.00 -31.67
C GLN A 81 -2.68 -18.78 -30.19
N TRP A 82 -1.60 -18.58 -29.45
CA TRP A 82 -1.60 -18.36 -28.01
C TRP A 82 -1.13 -16.94 -27.71
N ARG A 83 -1.66 -16.34 -26.66
CA ARG A 83 -1.23 -15.04 -26.10
C ARG A 83 -0.76 -15.22 -24.66
N ILE A 84 0.06 -14.30 -24.18
CA ILE A 84 0.48 -14.26 -22.78
C ILE A 84 -0.53 -13.43 -21.98
N VAL A 85 -1.00 -13.98 -20.85
CA VAL A 85 -1.80 -13.26 -19.86
C VAL A 85 -0.97 -13.12 -18.58
N HIS A 86 -0.95 -11.90 -18.02
CA HIS A 86 -0.19 -11.57 -16.82
C HIS A 86 -1.11 -10.93 -15.77
N GLN A 87 -0.97 -11.35 -14.51
CA GLN A 87 -1.66 -10.79 -13.36
C GLN A 87 -0.65 -10.38 -12.28
N SER A 88 -0.75 -9.15 -11.78
CA SER A 88 0.22 -8.51 -10.87
C SER A 88 -0.30 -8.24 -9.44
N GLN A 89 -1.32 -8.96 -8.98
CA GLN A 89 -1.94 -8.74 -7.66
C GLN A 89 -2.33 -10.04 -6.95
N LYS A 90 -2.40 -9.94 -5.62
CA LYS A 90 -2.98 -10.98 -4.76
C LYS A 90 -4.49 -11.00 -4.96
N VAL A 91 -4.99 -12.04 -5.63
CA VAL A 91 -6.40 -12.39 -5.69
C VAL A 91 -6.46 -13.85 -5.23
N ASP A 92 -7.32 -14.15 -4.25
CA ASP A 92 -7.60 -15.55 -3.93
C ASP A 92 -8.05 -16.27 -5.21
N LEU A 93 -7.46 -17.44 -5.48
CA LEU A 93 -7.75 -18.26 -6.66
C LEU A 93 -9.26 -18.64 -6.66
N GLY A 94 -10.10 -17.78 -7.23
CA GLY A 94 -11.57 -17.91 -7.19
C GLY A 94 -12.39 -16.64 -7.39
N SER A 95 -11.80 -15.45 -7.25
CA SER A 95 -12.51 -14.16 -7.47
C SER A 95 -12.24 -13.58 -8.87
N PRO A 96 -13.20 -12.85 -9.50
CA PRO A 96 -13.01 -12.28 -10.82
C PRO A 96 -11.92 -11.20 -10.80
N GLY A 97 -10.69 -11.60 -11.13
CA GLY A 97 -9.58 -10.69 -11.38
C GLY A 97 -9.85 -9.85 -12.63
N MET A 98 -9.49 -8.57 -12.59
CA MET A 98 -9.58 -7.69 -13.75
C MET A 98 -8.57 -8.15 -14.81
N ILE A 99 -9.04 -8.75 -15.89
CA ILE A 99 -8.22 -9.10 -17.05
C ILE A 99 -8.24 -7.92 -18.01
N PHE A 100 -7.09 -7.26 -18.18
CA PHE A 100 -6.95 -6.13 -19.09
C PHE A 100 -7.09 -6.60 -20.54
N THR A 101 -8.01 -5.98 -21.27
CA THR A 101 -8.28 -6.26 -22.69
C THR A 101 -7.43 -5.33 -23.58
N PRO A 102 -7.18 -5.69 -24.86
CA PRO A 102 -6.30 -4.95 -25.78
C PRO A 102 -6.71 -3.50 -26.11
N VAL A 103 -7.78 -2.97 -25.51
CA VAL A 103 -8.28 -1.60 -25.73
C VAL A 103 -7.69 -0.60 -24.72
N LEU A 104 -6.98 -1.06 -23.68
CA LEU A 104 -6.22 -0.19 -22.78
C LEU A 104 -4.85 0.14 -23.37
N LYS A 105 -4.46 1.42 -23.30
CA LYS A 105 -3.03 1.76 -23.27
C LYS A 105 -2.56 1.48 -21.84
N ALA A 106 -2.14 0.24 -21.64
CA ALA A 106 -1.41 -0.17 -20.47
C ALA A 106 0.08 0.04 -20.73
N GLN A 107 0.76 0.63 -19.77
CA GLN A 107 2.22 0.60 -19.73
C GLN A 107 2.60 -0.10 -18.43
N LEU A 108 3.35 -1.18 -18.57
CA LEU A 108 3.97 -1.87 -17.45
C LEU A 108 5.01 -0.88 -16.92
N HIS A 109 4.63 -0.14 -15.88
CA HIS A 109 5.25 1.15 -15.54
C HIS A 109 6.15 1.09 -14.32
N GLY A 110 6.24 -0.04 -13.64
CA GLY A 110 6.80 0.02 -12.31
C GLY A 110 7.31 -1.30 -11.83
N ILE A 111 8.62 -1.42 -11.77
CA ILE A 111 9.29 -2.41 -10.94
C ILE A 111 10.03 -1.63 -9.84
N SER A 112 9.92 -2.07 -8.60
CA SER A 112 10.91 -1.76 -7.57
C SER A 112 11.81 -2.97 -7.55
N ILE A 113 13.02 -2.87 -8.11
CA ILE A 113 13.97 -3.99 -8.15
C ILE A 113 15.38 -3.45 -8.39
N ASP A 114 16.39 -4.22 -8.00
CA ASP A 114 17.79 -3.89 -8.27
C ASP A 114 18.52 -5.00 -9.04
N GLY A 115 19.76 -4.69 -9.45
CA GLY A 115 20.66 -5.62 -10.13
C GLY A 115 21.04 -6.88 -9.33
N GLY A 116 20.75 -6.93 -8.03
CA GLY A 116 20.92 -8.13 -7.20
C GLY A 116 19.78 -9.13 -7.39
N ALA A 117 18.59 -8.66 -7.79
CA ALA A 117 17.38 -9.47 -7.97
C ALA A 117 17.02 -9.72 -9.45
N ALA A 118 17.48 -8.88 -10.39
CA ALA A 118 17.25 -9.07 -11.83
C ALA A 118 18.52 -8.84 -12.66
N PHE A 119 18.67 -9.64 -13.71
CA PHE A 119 19.76 -9.51 -14.68
C PHE A 119 19.33 -8.68 -15.89
N GLY A 120 20.31 -8.14 -16.62
CA GLY A 120 20.08 -7.43 -17.89
C GLY A 120 19.97 -5.91 -17.78
N PHE A 121 20.22 -5.33 -16.60
CA PHE A 121 20.31 -3.88 -16.44
C PHE A 121 21.48 -3.27 -17.25
N PRO A 122 21.32 -2.02 -17.75
CA PRO A 122 22.40 -1.30 -18.41
C PRO A 122 23.62 -1.18 -17.50
N LYS A 123 24.83 -1.33 -18.05
CA LYS A 123 26.08 -1.30 -17.24
C LYS A 123 26.74 0.07 -17.16
N THR A 124 26.37 0.98 -18.07
CA THR A 124 26.94 2.32 -18.12
C THR A 124 26.00 3.31 -17.40
N PRO A 125 26.53 4.31 -16.67
CA PRO A 125 25.69 5.33 -16.04
C PRO A 125 24.81 6.08 -17.04
N GLU A 126 25.29 6.28 -18.27
CA GLU A 126 24.56 6.97 -19.33
C GLU A 126 23.33 6.18 -19.78
N ASP A 127 23.46 4.87 -19.99
CA ASP A 127 22.33 4.03 -20.40
C ASP A 127 21.37 3.75 -19.24
N ALA A 128 21.88 3.68 -18.00
CA ALA A 128 21.05 3.63 -16.80
C ALA A 128 20.19 4.89 -16.66
N ALA A 129 20.79 6.08 -16.82
CA ALA A 129 20.07 7.34 -16.77
C ALA A 129 19.03 7.49 -17.91
N LYS A 130 19.31 7.01 -19.12
CA LYS A 130 18.33 6.97 -20.22
C LYS A 130 17.13 6.09 -19.93
N ALA A 131 17.31 5.05 -19.11
CA ALA A 131 16.25 4.18 -18.64
C ALA A 131 15.64 4.65 -17.31
N GLU A 132 15.96 5.86 -16.85
CA GLU A 132 15.51 6.45 -15.59
C GLU A 132 15.87 5.61 -14.35
N LEU A 133 16.94 4.81 -14.45
CA LEU A 133 17.47 4.02 -13.35
C LEU A 133 18.46 4.83 -12.51
N VAL A 134 18.52 4.54 -11.21
CA VAL A 134 19.41 5.21 -10.27
C VAL A 134 20.50 4.26 -9.77
N SER A 135 21.66 4.81 -9.42
CA SER A 135 22.74 4.02 -8.82
C SER A 135 22.51 3.89 -7.32
N GLY A 136 22.51 2.66 -6.82
CA GLY A 136 22.58 2.33 -5.41
C GLY A 136 24.02 2.29 -4.91
N LYS A 137 24.22 1.60 -3.78
CA LYS A 137 25.53 1.38 -3.18
C LYS A 137 26.31 0.35 -3.98
N ASP A 138 25.70 -0.80 -4.25
CA ASP A 138 26.35 -1.94 -4.92
C ASP A 138 25.65 -2.30 -6.24
N ASN A 139 24.37 -1.93 -6.41
CA ASN A 139 23.56 -2.28 -7.58
C ASN A 139 22.89 -1.07 -8.24
N ILE A 140 22.47 -1.25 -9.49
CA ILE A 140 21.55 -0.32 -10.17
C ILE A 140 20.13 -0.61 -9.69
N ILE A 141 19.36 0.44 -9.45
CA ILE A 141 18.03 0.41 -8.87
C ILE A 141 17.01 0.93 -9.87
N ASP A 142 15.95 0.15 -10.06
CA ASP A 142 14.71 0.58 -10.70
C ASP A 142 13.72 1.02 -9.62
N ARG A 143 13.24 2.26 -9.74
CA ARG A 143 12.26 2.90 -8.85
C ARG A 143 11.06 3.44 -9.63
N SER A 144 10.82 2.91 -10.82
CA SER A 144 9.79 3.36 -11.75
C SER A 144 8.37 3.31 -11.18
N ILE A 145 8.10 2.47 -10.16
CA ILE A 145 6.83 2.52 -9.41
C ILE A 145 6.65 3.88 -8.76
N GLN A 146 7.66 4.36 -8.02
CA GLN A 146 7.58 5.65 -7.33
C GLN A 146 7.37 6.77 -8.35
N ASP A 147 8.09 6.73 -9.46
CA ASP A 147 8.01 7.75 -10.49
C ASP A 147 6.64 7.74 -11.19
N ALA A 148 6.06 6.56 -11.44
CA ALA A 148 4.71 6.41 -11.97
C ALA A 148 3.64 7.01 -11.04
N TYR A 149 3.77 6.80 -9.71
CA TYR A 149 2.91 7.45 -8.73
C TYR A 149 3.08 8.98 -8.75
N ILE A 150 4.32 9.48 -8.74
CA ILE A 150 4.61 10.92 -8.79
C ILE A 150 3.98 11.57 -10.03
N HIS A 151 4.20 10.97 -11.21
CA HIS A 151 3.63 11.48 -12.47
C HIS A 151 2.10 11.42 -12.49
N ALA A 152 1.50 10.39 -11.90
CA ALA A 152 0.04 10.28 -11.80
C ALA A 152 -0.56 11.37 -10.88
N ILE A 153 0.09 11.65 -9.75
CA ILE A 153 -0.34 12.70 -8.82
C ILE A 153 -0.20 14.09 -9.45
N ARG A 154 0.98 14.40 -10.02
CA ARG A 154 1.27 15.73 -10.58
C ARG A 154 0.36 16.14 -11.73
N ARG A 155 -0.22 15.19 -12.47
CA ARG A 155 -1.15 15.49 -13.57
C ARG A 155 -2.62 15.55 -13.14
N ALA A 156 -2.93 15.18 -11.89
CA ALA A 156 -4.29 15.11 -11.38
C ALA A 156 -4.97 16.49 -11.37
N LYS A 157 -6.26 16.52 -11.70
CA LYS A 157 -7.03 17.76 -11.87
C LYS A 157 -8.28 17.82 -11.02
N HIS A 158 -8.89 16.69 -10.69
CA HIS A 158 -10.20 16.64 -10.04
C HIS A 158 -10.16 15.89 -8.72
N PHE A 159 -9.63 14.67 -8.71
CA PHE A 159 -9.51 13.89 -7.48
C PHE A 159 -8.50 12.75 -7.60
N ILE A 160 -8.07 12.27 -6.45
CA ILE A 160 -7.29 11.04 -6.32
C ILE A 160 -7.99 10.15 -5.29
N TYR A 161 -8.14 8.87 -5.62
CA TYR A 161 -8.62 7.85 -4.70
C TYR A 161 -7.54 6.78 -4.52
N ILE A 162 -7.24 6.43 -3.28
CA ILE A 162 -6.17 5.50 -2.92
C ILE A 162 -6.74 4.44 -1.99
N GLU A 163 -6.48 3.17 -2.29
CA GLU A 163 -6.56 2.10 -1.30
C GLU A 163 -5.17 1.49 -1.13
N ASN A 164 -4.61 1.58 0.08
CA ASN A 164 -3.28 1.06 0.35
C ASN A 164 -3.16 0.47 1.76
N GLN A 165 -2.41 -0.63 1.89
CA GLN A 165 -2.16 -1.26 3.19
C GLN A 165 -1.32 -0.38 4.13
N TYR A 166 -0.43 0.42 3.57
CA TYR A 166 0.37 1.38 4.33
C TYR A 166 0.24 2.77 3.69
N PHE A 167 0.28 3.79 4.54
CA PHE A 167 0.35 5.17 4.09
C PHE A 167 1.27 5.95 5.01
N LEU A 168 2.56 5.96 4.69
CA LEU A 168 3.57 6.70 5.42
C LEU A 168 4.72 7.08 4.48
N GLY A 169 5.45 8.14 4.78
CA GLY A 169 6.64 8.54 4.02
C GLY A 169 6.81 10.05 3.90
N SER A 170 7.71 10.45 3.00
CA SER A 170 8.19 11.83 2.88
C SER A 170 8.71 12.37 4.21
N SER A 171 9.51 11.57 4.93
CA SER A 171 9.95 11.88 6.30
C SER A 171 10.73 13.19 6.41
N PHE A 172 11.40 13.63 5.34
CA PHE A 172 12.06 14.94 5.24
C PHE A 172 11.11 16.14 5.41
N GLY A 173 9.79 15.92 5.33
CA GLY A 173 8.78 16.94 5.59
C GLY A 173 8.18 16.86 7.00
N TRP A 174 8.53 15.86 7.80
CA TRP A 174 7.97 15.68 9.14
C TRP A 174 8.56 16.72 10.09
N LYS A 175 7.70 17.53 10.73
CA LYS A 175 8.13 18.46 11.78
C LYS A 175 8.18 17.73 13.12
N SER A 176 9.29 17.03 13.38
CA SER A 176 9.51 16.25 14.60
C SER A 176 10.71 16.78 15.38
N ASP A 177 10.56 17.03 16.68
CA ASP A 177 11.68 17.42 17.56
C ASP A 177 12.44 16.21 18.11
N ASP A 178 11.84 15.01 18.05
CA ASP A 178 12.31 13.79 18.70
C ASP A 178 13.07 12.82 17.76
N LEU A 179 13.17 13.17 16.47
CA LEU A 179 13.78 12.35 15.42
C LEU A 179 14.53 13.24 14.44
N LYS A 180 15.64 12.75 13.90
CA LYS A 180 16.29 13.36 12.75
C LYS A 180 15.80 12.66 11.49
N ASP A 181 15.47 13.42 10.46
CA ASP A 181 14.98 12.88 9.18
C ASP A 181 15.95 11.90 8.54
N GLU A 182 17.24 12.16 8.72
CA GLU A 182 18.38 11.32 8.31
C GLU A 182 18.32 9.91 8.91
N ASP A 183 17.75 9.75 10.11
CA ASP A 183 17.66 8.47 10.80
C ASP A 183 16.45 7.65 10.30
N VAL A 184 15.34 8.32 9.95
CA VAL A 184 14.10 7.65 9.47
C VAL A 184 14.27 7.17 8.03
N ASN A 185 14.79 8.03 7.16
CA ASN A 185 15.12 7.72 5.76
C ASN A 185 13.93 7.16 4.94
N ALA A 186 12.71 7.64 5.19
CA ALA A 186 11.51 7.33 4.39
C ALA A 186 11.27 8.42 3.34
N LEU A 187 12.20 8.52 2.39
CA LEU A 187 12.38 9.65 1.47
C LEU A 187 11.48 9.64 0.22
N HIS A 188 10.66 8.62 -0.02
CA HIS A 188 9.76 8.62 -1.17
C HIS A 188 8.76 9.79 -1.10
N LEU A 189 8.33 10.29 -2.27
CA LEU A 189 7.66 11.60 -2.37
C LEU A 189 6.13 11.57 -2.26
N ILE A 190 5.52 10.38 -2.18
CA ILE A 190 4.08 10.22 -2.40
C ILE A 190 3.21 11.08 -1.46
N PRO A 191 3.36 11.03 -0.12
CA PRO A 191 2.61 11.92 0.77
C PRO A 191 2.81 13.41 0.46
N LYS A 192 4.05 13.85 0.19
CA LYS A 192 4.36 15.26 -0.07
C LYS A 192 3.81 15.75 -1.41
N GLU A 193 3.88 14.94 -2.47
CA GLU A 193 3.30 15.28 -3.78
C GLU A 193 1.78 15.43 -3.69
N LEU A 194 1.10 14.59 -2.89
CA LEU A 194 -0.33 14.71 -2.64
C LEU A 194 -0.67 16.03 -1.94
N SER A 195 0.02 16.37 -0.84
CA SER A 195 -0.25 17.62 -0.11
C SER A 195 0.06 18.86 -0.95
N LEU A 196 1.19 18.88 -1.67
CA LEU A 196 1.56 20.00 -2.55
C LEU A 196 0.59 20.16 -3.73
N THR A 197 0.07 19.05 -4.27
CA THR A 197 -0.96 19.12 -5.32
C THR A 197 -2.25 19.75 -4.77
N ILE A 198 -2.70 19.35 -3.58
CA ILE A 198 -3.85 19.98 -2.92
C ILE A 198 -3.60 21.47 -2.68
N VAL A 199 -2.43 21.83 -2.14
CA VAL A 199 -2.04 23.23 -1.90
C VAL A 199 -2.10 24.03 -3.18
N SER A 200 -1.52 23.54 -4.28
CA SER A 200 -1.58 24.22 -5.58
C SER A 200 -3.02 24.41 -6.08
N LYS A 201 -3.91 23.46 -5.82
CA LYS A 201 -5.33 23.55 -6.19
C LYS A 201 -6.08 24.58 -5.34
N ILE A 202 -5.84 24.63 -4.03
CA ILE A 202 -6.32 25.70 -3.13
C ILE A 202 -5.82 27.06 -3.61
N GLU A 203 -4.53 27.15 -3.95
CA GLU A 203 -3.91 28.39 -4.43
C GLU A 203 -4.54 28.92 -5.71
N SER A 204 -4.93 28.01 -6.61
CA SER A 204 -5.59 28.32 -7.87
C SER A 204 -7.11 28.48 -7.77
N GLY A 205 -7.73 28.16 -6.62
CA GLY A 205 -9.18 28.15 -6.45
C GLY A 205 -9.88 27.03 -7.23
N GLU A 206 -9.17 25.95 -7.56
CA GLU A 206 -9.71 24.78 -8.25
C GLU A 206 -10.18 23.73 -7.24
N ARG A 207 -11.36 23.14 -7.46
CA ARG A 207 -11.86 22.05 -6.63
C ARG A 207 -11.02 20.80 -6.84
N PHE A 208 -10.44 20.28 -5.76
CA PHE A 208 -9.66 19.05 -5.77
C PHE A 208 -9.79 18.30 -4.44
N VAL A 209 -9.86 16.98 -4.48
CA VAL A 209 -10.00 16.16 -3.26
C VAL A 209 -9.21 14.86 -3.36
N VAL A 210 -8.63 14.45 -2.23
CA VAL A 210 -7.90 13.18 -2.09
C VAL A 210 -8.59 12.31 -1.04
N TYR A 211 -8.94 11.10 -1.46
CA TYR A 211 -9.55 10.06 -0.63
C TYR A 211 -8.52 8.95 -0.39
N VAL A 212 -8.24 8.63 0.86
CA VAL A 212 -7.29 7.57 1.23
C VAL A 212 -7.98 6.54 2.11
N VAL A 213 -7.95 5.28 1.70
CA VAL A 213 -8.46 4.13 2.46
C VAL A 213 -7.26 3.28 2.89
N VAL A 214 -7.11 3.12 4.20
CA VAL A 214 -6.06 2.33 4.85
C VAL A 214 -6.68 1.29 5.79
N PRO A 215 -6.00 0.19 6.16
CA PRO A 215 -6.53 -0.69 7.18
C PRO A 215 -6.62 0.06 8.52
N MET A 216 -7.48 -0.42 9.42
CA MET A 216 -7.61 0.20 10.75
C MET A 216 -6.28 0.17 11.51
N TRP A 217 -5.55 -0.94 11.38
CA TRP A 217 -4.12 -1.06 11.71
C TRP A 217 -3.48 -2.09 10.76
N PRO A 218 -2.15 -2.05 10.54
CA PRO A 218 -1.41 -3.07 9.80
C PRO A 218 -1.61 -4.50 10.33
N GLU A 219 -1.40 -5.52 9.50
CA GLU A 219 -1.56 -6.91 9.91
C GLU A 219 -0.59 -7.26 11.05
N GLY A 220 -1.11 -7.97 12.06
CA GLY A 220 -0.37 -8.32 13.27
C GLY A 220 -1.16 -8.01 14.55
N ILE A 221 -0.53 -8.27 15.70
CA ILE A 221 -1.08 -7.91 17.01
C ILE A 221 -1.01 -6.38 17.13
N PRO A 222 -2.13 -5.66 17.33
CA PRO A 222 -2.13 -4.21 17.24
C PRO A 222 -1.33 -3.51 18.36
N GLU A 223 -1.13 -4.18 19.49
CA GLU A 223 -0.27 -3.72 20.59
C GLU A 223 1.23 -4.01 20.36
N SER A 224 1.59 -4.77 19.33
CA SER A 224 3.00 -5.07 19.03
C SER A 224 3.78 -3.80 18.69
N GLY A 225 5.09 -3.81 18.98
CA GLY A 225 5.94 -2.66 18.69
C GLY A 225 5.97 -2.31 17.20
N SER A 226 5.86 -3.30 16.31
CA SER A 226 5.87 -3.12 14.85
C SER A 226 4.65 -2.34 14.38
N VAL A 227 3.46 -2.79 14.78
CA VAL A 227 2.20 -2.12 14.44
C VAL A 227 2.16 -0.71 15.05
N GLN A 228 2.56 -0.56 16.31
CA GLN A 228 2.58 0.75 16.97
C GLN A 228 3.56 1.74 16.32
N ALA A 229 4.75 1.29 15.90
CA ALA A 229 5.70 2.15 15.18
C ALA A 229 5.16 2.60 13.82
N ILE A 230 4.56 1.67 13.06
CA ILE A 230 3.98 1.99 11.75
C ILE A 230 2.83 2.99 11.86
N LEU A 231 1.98 2.84 12.88
CA LEU A 231 0.90 3.79 13.16
C LEU A 231 1.44 5.19 13.51
N ASP A 232 2.56 5.29 14.22
CA ASP A 232 3.24 6.57 14.50
C ASP A 232 3.75 7.23 13.21
N TRP A 233 4.35 6.46 12.29
CA TRP A 233 4.79 6.96 10.98
C TRP A 233 3.63 7.44 10.10
N GLN A 234 2.53 6.71 10.08
CA GLN A 234 1.31 7.12 9.39
C GLN A 234 0.78 8.42 9.99
N LYS A 235 0.70 8.51 11.32
CA LYS A 235 0.26 9.71 12.05
C LYS A 235 1.13 10.94 11.71
N ARG A 236 2.45 10.81 11.71
CA ARG A 236 3.38 11.90 11.32
C ARG A 236 3.22 12.33 9.87
N SER A 237 3.01 11.36 8.97
CA SER A 237 2.75 11.64 7.55
C SER A 237 1.44 12.40 7.36
N MET A 238 0.38 12.01 8.08
CA MET A 238 -0.90 12.73 8.10
C MET A 238 -0.72 14.16 8.63
N GLU A 239 -0.02 14.35 9.76
CA GLU A 239 0.24 15.67 10.34
C GLU A 239 0.97 16.60 9.37
N MET A 240 2.01 16.10 8.69
CA MET A 240 2.71 16.86 7.66
C MET A 240 1.74 17.35 6.58
N MET A 241 0.94 16.44 6.01
CA MET A 241 0.04 16.77 4.92
C MET A 241 -1.06 17.75 5.35
N TYR A 242 -1.68 17.54 6.51
CA TYR A 242 -2.71 18.46 7.02
C TYR A 242 -2.15 19.84 7.36
N LYS A 243 -0.92 19.92 7.88
CA LYS A 243 -0.24 21.21 8.13
C LYS A 243 -0.01 21.99 6.84
N ASP A 244 0.44 21.33 5.77
CA ASP A 244 0.60 21.96 4.45
C ASP A 244 -0.74 22.55 3.95
N ILE A 245 -1.83 21.77 4.04
CA ILE A 245 -3.16 22.15 3.56
C ILE A 245 -3.72 23.32 4.38
N ILE A 246 -3.67 23.22 5.71
CA ILE A 246 -4.18 24.25 6.61
C ILE A 246 -3.44 25.57 6.39
N GLN A 247 -2.11 25.53 6.22
CA GLN A 247 -1.34 26.72 5.92
C GLN A 247 -1.83 27.39 4.63
N ALA A 248 -2.05 26.62 3.56
CA ALA A 248 -2.56 27.16 2.29
C ALA A 248 -3.97 27.76 2.42
N LEU A 249 -4.86 27.13 3.20
CA LEU A 249 -6.19 27.67 3.49
C LEU A 249 -6.10 29.00 4.24
N GLN A 250 -5.25 29.09 5.26
CA GLN A 250 -5.01 30.31 6.04
C GLN A 250 -4.46 31.44 5.17
N GLU A 251 -3.50 31.15 4.29
CA GLU A 251 -2.92 32.13 3.35
C GLU A 251 -3.94 32.65 2.33
N LYS A 252 -4.95 31.84 1.98
CA LYS A 252 -6.10 32.26 1.17
C LYS A 252 -7.23 32.93 1.95
N GLY A 253 -7.15 32.96 3.28
CA GLY A 253 -8.22 33.47 4.14
C GLY A 253 -9.49 32.61 4.10
N MET A 254 -9.34 31.30 3.86
CA MET A 254 -10.42 30.31 3.86
C MET A 254 -10.51 29.64 5.24
N ASP A 255 -11.73 29.42 5.73
CA ASP A 255 -12.02 28.72 7.02
C ASP A 255 -12.68 27.36 6.76
N ASP A 256 -12.32 26.74 5.64
CA ASP A 256 -12.83 25.44 5.24
C ASP A 256 -12.26 24.33 6.14
N ASP A 257 -13.00 23.24 6.29
CA ASP A 257 -12.48 22.05 6.94
C ASP A 257 -11.41 21.40 6.02
N PRO A 258 -10.14 21.25 6.45
CA PRO A 258 -9.10 20.64 5.61
C PRO A 258 -9.45 19.21 5.18
N ARG A 259 -10.38 18.57 5.88
CA ARG A 259 -10.87 17.22 5.60
C ARG A 259 -11.79 17.17 4.37
N GLU A 260 -12.21 18.32 3.83
CA GLU A 260 -12.87 18.43 2.53
C GLU A 260 -11.90 18.27 1.35
N TYR A 261 -10.60 18.46 1.60
CA TYR A 261 -9.52 18.36 0.61
C TYR A 261 -8.73 17.05 0.72
N LEU A 262 -8.51 16.57 1.95
CA LEU A 262 -7.82 15.30 2.23
C LEU A 262 -8.58 14.54 3.30
N THR A 263 -9.03 13.32 3.01
CA THR A 263 -9.78 12.51 3.98
C THR A 263 -9.29 11.08 4.01
N PHE A 264 -9.17 10.55 5.24
CA PHE A 264 -8.73 9.19 5.51
C PHE A 264 -9.89 8.33 6.02
N TYR A 265 -9.94 7.11 5.52
CA TYR A 265 -10.92 6.09 5.89
C TYR A 265 -10.23 4.76 6.21
N CYS A 266 -10.96 3.91 6.91
CA CYS A 266 -10.68 2.49 7.01
C CYS A 266 -11.95 1.68 6.77
N LEU A 267 -11.81 0.36 6.65
CA LEU A 267 -12.95 -0.53 6.44
C LEU A 267 -13.26 -1.35 7.69
N GLY A 268 -14.54 -1.56 7.96
CA GLY A 268 -15.00 -2.42 9.04
C GLY A 268 -16.34 -3.05 8.74
N ASN A 269 -16.61 -4.19 9.38
CA ASN A 269 -17.89 -4.86 9.31
C ASN A 269 -18.41 -5.15 10.72
N ARG A 270 -19.73 -5.26 10.85
CA ARG A 270 -20.41 -5.69 12.08
C ARG A 270 -21.68 -6.45 11.71
N GLU A 271 -21.78 -7.68 12.19
CA GLU A 271 -22.87 -8.58 11.82
C GLU A 271 -23.67 -9.01 13.03
N ALA A 272 -24.98 -8.79 13.00
CA ALA A 272 -25.86 -9.35 14.01
C ALA A 272 -25.81 -10.88 13.97
N LYS A 273 -25.82 -11.52 15.15
CA LYS A 273 -25.83 -12.98 15.24
C LYS A 273 -27.10 -13.53 14.61
N GLN A 274 -26.97 -14.48 13.68
CA GLN A 274 -28.13 -15.05 12.96
C GLN A 274 -28.48 -16.45 13.48
N SER A 275 -29.74 -16.86 13.25
CA SER A 275 -30.16 -18.23 13.55
C SER A 275 -29.53 -19.19 12.55
N GLY A 276 -28.92 -20.28 13.04
CA GLY A 276 -28.23 -21.26 12.20
C GLY A 276 -26.78 -20.88 11.85
N GLU A 277 -26.27 -19.74 12.32
CA GLU A 277 -24.85 -19.39 12.19
C GLU A 277 -23.96 -20.44 12.88
N TYR A 278 -22.77 -20.65 12.32
CA TYR A 278 -21.73 -21.50 12.89
C TYR A 278 -21.46 -21.17 14.37
N LYS A 279 -21.30 -22.22 15.18
CA LYS A 279 -20.93 -22.10 16.59
C LYS A 279 -19.58 -22.80 16.78
N PRO A 280 -18.52 -22.06 17.15
CA PRO A 280 -17.24 -22.67 17.46
C PRO A 280 -17.38 -23.60 18.67
N THR A 281 -16.57 -24.66 18.69
CA THR A 281 -16.53 -25.64 19.79
C THR A 281 -15.74 -25.15 21.00
N GLU A 282 -14.88 -24.16 20.78
CA GLU A 282 -14.00 -23.55 21.79
C GLU A 282 -14.32 -22.06 21.91
N GLU A 283 -14.12 -21.52 23.10
CA GLU A 283 -14.27 -20.09 23.37
C GLU A 283 -12.89 -19.43 23.50
N PRO A 284 -12.74 -18.17 23.06
CA PRO A 284 -11.49 -17.43 23.23
C PRO A 284 -11.14 -17.24 24.71
N GLU A 285 -9.85 -17.01 24.99
CA GLU A 285 -9.37 -16.72 26.33
C GLU A 285 -10.12 -15.54 26.98
N PRO A 286 -10.46 -15.62 28.28
CA PRO A 286 -11.11 -14.52 28.99
C PRO A 286 -10.31 -13.22 28.91
N TYR A 287 -11.03 -12.11 28.75
CA TYR A 287 -10.47 -10.74 28.66
C TYR A 287 -9.57 -10.45 27.44
N SER A 288 -9.37 -11.41 26.54
CA SER A 288 -8.60 -11.23 25.30
C SER A 288 -9.30 -10.27 24.32
N ASN A 289 -8.51 -9.66 23.43
CA ASN A 289 -9.05 -8.87 22.31
C ASN A 289 -9.95 -9.72 21.42
N TYR A 290 -9.61 -11.01 21.25
CA TYR A 290 -10.41 -11.96 20.48
C TYR A 290 -11.82 -12.12 21.08
N LEU A 291 -11.93 -12.34 22.39
CA LEU A 291 -13.24 -12.46 23.05
C LEU A 291 -14.06 -11.17 22.89
N LYS A 292 -13.45 -10.00 23.10
CA LYS A 292 -14.13 -8.70 22.98
C LYS A 292 -14.67 -8.49 21.57
N ALA A 293 -13.86 -8.72 20.53
CA ALA A 293 -14.28 -8.59 19.14
C ALA A 293 -15.39 -9.59 18.77
N GLN A 294 -15.27 -10.85 19.21
CA GLN A 294 -16.29 -11.89 19.00
C GLN A 294 -17.63 -11.51 19.64
N GLN A 295 -17.62 -10.94 20.86
CA GLN A 295 -18.82 -10.48 21.56
C GLN A 295 -19.41 -9.21 20.95
N ALA A 296 -18.57 -8.26 20.54
CA ALA A 296 -18.99 -7.02 19.89
C ALA A 296 -19.49 -7.23 18.45
N ARG A 297 -19.17 -8.40 17.87
CA ARG A 297 -19.56 -8.86 16.54
C ARG A 297 -19.05 -7.97 15.42
N ARG A 298 -17.87 -7.37 15.60
CA ARG A 298 -17.26 -6.43 14.67
C ARG A 298 -15.78 -6.71 14.52
N PHE A 299 -15.26 -6.42 13.34
CA PHE A 299 -13.82 -6.39 13.10
C PHE A 299 -13.54 -5.52 11.87
N MET A 300 -12.27 -5.16 11.67
CA MET A 300 -11.88 -4.48 10.44
C MET A 300 -12.05 -5.40 9.22
N ILE A 301 -12.43 -4.83 8.09
CA ILE A 301 -12.17 -5.45 6.79
C ILE A 301 -10.76 -5.03 6.43
N TYR A 302 -9.87 -6.00 6.24
CA TYR A 302 -8.47 -5.69 6.06
C TYR A 302 -8.18 -5.14 4.65
N VAL A 303 -7.70 -3.91 4.59
CA VAL A 303 -7.31 -3.25 3.33
C VAL A 303 -5.91 -3.72 2.96
N HIS A 304 -5.82 -4.75 2.14
CA HIS A 304 -4.56 -5.22 1.55
C HIS A 304 -4.34 -4.68 0.13
N ALA A 305 -5.22 -3.80 -0.37
CA ALA A 305 -5.07 -3.18 -1.68
C ALA A 305 -3.77 -2.37 -1.79
N LYS A 306 -3.31 -2.18 -3.04
CA LYS A 306 -2.24 -1.25 -3.41
C LYS A 306 -2.61 -0.63 -4.75
N MET A 307 -3.49 0.35 -4.68
CA MET A 307 -4.18 0.88 -5.86
C MET A 307 -4.39 2.39 -5.73
N MET A 308 -4.33 3.08 -6.86
CA MET A 308 -4.63 4.50 -6.97
C MET A 308 -5.44 4.76 -8.25
N ILE A 309 -6.57 5.44 -8.15
CA ILE A 309 -7.36 5.99 -9.26
C ILE A 309 -7.14 7.50 -9.29
N VAL A 310 -6.90 8.03 -10.48
CA VAL A 310 -6.76 9.48 -10.74
C VAL A 310 -7.79 9.89 -11.77
N ASP A 311 -8.62 10.87 -11.42
CA ASP A 311 -9.59 11.54 -12.30
C ASP A 311 -10.52 10.59 -13.10
N ASP A 312 -10.82 9.39 -12.57
CA ASP A 312 -11.58 8.33 -13.24
C ASP A 312 -11.04 7.89 -14.62
N GLU A 313 -9.82 8.30 -14.97
CA GLU A 313 -9.19 8.07 -16.28
C GLU A 313 -8.00 7.12 -16.22
N TYR A 314 -7.27 7.14 -15.10
CA TYR A 314 -6.04 6.41 -14.93
C TYR A 314 -6.05 5.63 -13.63
N VAL A 315 -5.47 4.43 -13.67
CA VAL A 315 -5.34 3.57 -12.50
C VAL A 315 -3.94 2.98 -12.40
N ILE A 316 -3.41 2.91 -11.18
CA ILE A 316 -2.23 2.12 -10.81
C ILE A 316 -2.69 0.95 -9.96
N ILE A 317 -2.29 -0.27 -10.31
CA ILE A 317 -2.63 -1.51 -9.61
C ILE A 317 -1.36 -2.36 -9.51
N GLY A 318 -0.97 -2.74 -8.29
CA GLY A 318 0.24 -3.54 -8.09
C GLY A 318 0.38 -4.15 -6.71
N SER A 319 1.61 -4.47 -6.34
CA SER A 319 2.00 -5.00 -5.03
C SER A 319 2.62 -3.96 -4.09
N ALA A 320 3.06 -2.82 -4.61
CA ALA A 320 3.80 -1.80 -3.88
C ALA A 320 2.93 -0.97 -2.92
N ASN A 321 3.27 -1.02 -1.64
CA ASN A 321 2.65 -0.19 -0.61
C ASN A 321 3.14 1.27 -0.68
N ILE A 322 2.40 2.22 -0.07
CA ILE A 322 2.90 3.58 0.13
C ILE A 322 3.70 3.61 1.44
N ASN A 323 4.92 3.10 1.32
CA ASN A 323 5.97 3.14 2.33
C ASN A 323 7.35 3.07 1.63
N GLN A 324 8.43 3.30 2.36
CA GLN A 324 9.78 3.23 1.83
C GLN A 324 10.14 1.79 1.43
N ARG A 325 9.77 0.78 2.21
CA ARG A 325 10.00 -0.64 1.85
C ARG A 325 9.60 -0.99 0.41
N SER A 326 8.46 -0.50 -0.08
CA SER A 326 7.97 -0.78 -1.43
C SER A 326 8.40 0.24 -2.49
N LEU A 327 8.64 1.51 -2.12
CA LEU A 327 8.89 2.60 -3.09
C LEU A 327 10.36 2.99 -3.23
N ASP A 328 11.25 2.40 -2.44
CA ASP A 328 12.69 2.68 -2.48
C ASP A 328 13.36 2.23 -3.79
N GLY A 329 12.96 1.07 -4.32
CA GLY A 329 13.62 0.40 -5.44
C GLY A 329 14.58 -0.72 -5.01
N ALA A 330 15.29 -0.55 -3.88
CA ALA A 330 16.36 -1.46 -3.45
C ALA A 330 16.03 -2.25 -2.17
N ARG A 331 14.83 -2.08 -1.63
CA ARG A 331 14.30 -2.83 -0.46
C ARG A 331 13.50 -4.05 -0.93
N ASP A 332 12.18 -4.06 -0.78
CA ASP A 332 11.34 -5.14 -1.31
C ASP A 332 11.23 -5.04 -2.84
N SER A 333 11.20 -6.20 -3.50
CA SER A 333 10.94 -6.20 -4.93
C SER A 333 9.43 -6.12 -5.18
N GLU A 334 8.98 -5.18 -6.00
CA GLU A 334 7.56 -4.93 -6.26
C GLU A 334 7.27 -4.87 -7.76
N ILE A 335 5.99 -4.99 -8.12
CA ILE A 335 5.52 -4.81 -9.49
C ILE A 335 4.18 -4.05 -9.49
N ALA A 336 4.02 -3.13 -10.43
CA ALA A 336 2.77 -2.42 -10.65
C ALA A 336 2.53 -2.17 -12.14
N MET A 337 1.25 -2.08 -12.51
CA MET A 337 0.85 -1.59 -13.83
C MET A 337 0.10 -0.27 -13.69
N GLY A 338 0.33 0.62 -14.67
CA GLY A 338 -0.40 1.86 -14.83
C GLY A 338 -1.11 1.88 -16.18
N GLY A 339 -2.38 2.25 -16.22
CA GLY A 339 -3.14 2.20 -17.46
C GLY A 339 -4.30 3.20 -17.53
N TYR A 340 -4.62 3.58 -18.76
CA TYR A 340 -5.81 4.38 -19.09
C TYR A 340 -6.44 3.87 -20.39
N GLN A 341 -7.68 4.29 -20.63
CA GLN A 341 -8.38 4.05 -21.89
C GLN A 341 -8.32 5.32 -22.76
N PRO A 342 -7.61 5.31 -23.90
CA PRO A 342 -7.40 6.53 -24.70
C PRO A 342 -8.68 7.21 -25.21
N HIS A 343 -9.75 6.42 -25.39
CA HIS A 343 -11.05 6.90 -25.84
C HIS A 343 -11.97 7.36 -24.69
N HIS A 344 -11.53 7.22 -23.44
CA HIS A 344 -12.25 7.64 -22.24
C HIS A 344 -11.41 8.62 -21.42
N LEU A 345 -10.82 9.61 -22.09
CA LEU A 345 -10.12 10.73 -21.47
C LEU A 345 -11.05 11.94 -21.33
N PRO A 346 -10.90 12.77 -20.28
CA PRO A 346 -11.70 13.96 -20.05
C PRO A 346 -11.39 14.99 -21.13
N SER A 347 -12.37 15.22 -22.01
CA SER A 347 -12.32 16.30 -23.00
C SER A 347 -13.34 17.37 -22.67
N ARG A 348 -14.64 17.02 -22.72
CA ARG A 348 -15.78 17.90 -22.41
C ARG A 348 -16.86 17.24 -21.55
N GLN A 349 -16.74 15.93 -21.29
CA GLN A 349 -17.67 15.16 -20.47
C GLN A 349 -16.88 14.34 -19.44
N PRO A 350 -17.49 13.99 -18.30
CA PRO A 350 -16.90 13.08 -17.33
C PRO A 350 -16.51 11.75 -17.98
N THR A 351 -15.37 11.21 -17.58
CA THR A 351 -14.88 9.89 -17.99
C THR A 351 -15.84 8.81 -17.49
N ARG A 352 -16.30 7.94 -18.39
CA ARG A 352 -17.22 6.82 -18.06
C ARG A 352 -16.69 5.49 -18.62
N GLY A 353 -15.38 5.31 -18.52
CA GLY A 353 -14.72 4.08 -18.91
C GLY A 353 -14.78 2.99 -17.84
N GLN A 354 -13.97 1.95 -18.03
CA GLN A 354 -13.76 0.88 -17.05
C GLN A 354 -13.13 1.37 -15.75
N VAL A 355 -12.26 2.38 -15.79
CA VAL A 355 -11.66 2.97 -14.58
C VAL A 355 -12.73 3.64 -13.71
N HIS A 356 -13.58 4.46 -14.32
CA HIS A 356 -14.78 5.00 -13.65
C HIS A 356 -15.69 3.89 -13.10
N GLY A 357 -15.99 2.87 -13.90
CA GLY A 357 -16.81 1.73 -13.47
C GLY A 357 -16.23 0.97 -12.28
N LEU A 358 -14.90 0.81 -12.23
CA LEU A 358 -14.19 0.24 -11.09
C LEU A 358 -14.35 1.12 -9.85
N GLY A 359 -14.11 2.43 -9.98
CA GLY A 359 -14.29 3.38 -8.88
C GLY A 359 -15.71 3.35 -8.30
N MET A 360 -16.73 3.37 -9.16
CA MET A 360 -18.13 3.28 -8.74
C MET A 360 -18.44 1.94 -8.05
N SER A 361 -17.95 0.82 -8.57
CA SER A 361 -18.20 -0.50 -7.96
C SER A 361 -17.56 -0.64 -6.58
N LEU A 362 -16.37 -0.06 -6.37
CA LEU A 362 -15.73 -0.01 -5.07
C LEU A 362 -16.56 0.82 -4.08
N CYS A 363 -17.09 1.98 -4.52
CA CYS A 363 -17.98 2.80 -3.71
C CYS A 363 -19.30 2.10 -3.33
N GLU A 364 -19.94 1.38 -4.26
CA GLU A 364 -21.20 0.67 -4.01
C GLU A 364 -21.04 -0.49 -3.02
N ASN A 365 -19.89 -1.18 -3.01
CA ASN A 365 -19.61 -2.28 -2.08
C ASN A 365 -19.39 -1.83 -0.63
N LEU A 366 -19.46 -0.53 -0.37
CA LEU A 366 -19.35 0.06 0.95
C LEU A 366 -20.70 0.22 1.64
N GLU A 367 -21.80 -0.45 1.22
CA GLU A 367 -23.17 -0.30 1.80
C GLU A 367 -23.83 -1.63 2.31
N LYS A 368 -23.27 -2.36 3.30
CA LYS A 368 -23.95 -3.54 3.91
C LYS A 368 -23.71 -3.73 5.43
N ASP A 369 -24.74 -4.32 6.10
CA ASP A 369 -25.00 -4.70 7.51
C ASP A 369 -24.48 -3.83 8.70
N LEU A 370 -23.53 -2.93 8.48
CA LEU A 370 -23.66 -1.51 8.82
C LEU A 370 -24.45 -0.82 7.69
N SER A 371 -24.83 0.46 7.80
CA SER A 371 -25.23 1.20 6.57
C SER A 371 -24.10 1.25 5.53
N GLY A 372 -22.88 0.85 5.92
CA GLY A 372 -21.74 0.67 5.06
C GLY A 372 -20.44 0.21 5.71
N HIS A 373 -19.47 -0.23 4.90
CA HIS A 373 -18.16 -0.68 5.39
C HIS A 373 -17.15 0.46 5.58
N LEU A 374 -17.36 1.61 4.92
CA LEU A 374 -16.45 2.74 4.96
C LEU A 374 -16.59 3.50 6.29
N LEU A 375 -15.53 3.50 7.08
CA LEU A 375 -15.43 4.21 8.35
C LEU A 375 -14.45 5.37 8.19
N ARG A 376 -14.80 6.55 8.70
CA ARG A 376 -13.80 7.62 8.85
C ARG A 376 -12.67 7.11 9.73
N TYR A 377 -11.42 7.32 9.33
CA TYR A 377 -10.28 6.91 10.14
C TYR A 377 -10.39 7.57 11.53
N PRO A 378 -10.18 6.84 12.64
CA PRO A 378 -10.62 7.26 13.98
C PRO A 378 -9.70 8.33 14.62
N VAL A 379 -9.44 9.43 13.92
CA VAL A 379 -8.63 10.57 14.38
C VAL A 379 -9.34 11.92 14.13
N GLU A 380 -9.00 12.89 14.96
CA GLU A 380 -9.35 14.30 14.83
C GLU A 380 -8.16 15.11 14.29
N ILE A 381 -8.45 16.12 13.47
CA ILE A 381 -7.45 17.07 12.98
C ILE A 381 -7.69 18.40 13.69
N THR A 382 -6.66 18.91 14.36
CA THR A 382 -6.74 20.21 15.03
C THR A 382 -6.67 21.36 14.03
N ARG A 383 -6.98 22.59 14.48
CA ARG A 383 -6.83 23.81 13.68
C ARG A 383 -5.40 24.09 13.23
N ASP A 384 -4.42 23.50 13.91
CA ASP A 384 -2.99 23.65 13.61
C ASP A 384 -2.43 22.45 12.83
N GLY A 385 -3.28 21.47 12.46
CA GLY A 385 -2.91 20.30 11.67
C GLY A 385 -2.31 19.14 12.47
N ASP A 386 -2.37 19.18 13.80
CA ASP A 386 -1.99 18.02 14.62
C ASP A 386 -3.08 16.94 14.53
N VAL A 387 -2.65 15.69 14.58
CA VAL A 387 -3.54 14.51 14.55
C VAL A 387 -3.71 14.02 15.98
N LYS A 388 -4.97 14.00 16.45
CA LYS A 388 -5.34 13.59 17.80
C LYS A 388 -6.34 12.46 17.80
N GLU A 389 -6.42 11.71 18.89
CA GLU A 389 -7.49 10.76 19.11
C GLU A 389 -8.84 11.46 19.30
N PHE A 390 -9.94 10.80 18.91
CA PHE A 390 -11.28 11.25 19.28
C PHE A 390 -11.43 11.28 20.80
N ARG A 391 -12.19 12.26 21.32
CA ARG A 391 -12.40 12.39 22.77
C ARG A 391 -12.97 11.08 23.35
N GLY A 392 -12.20 10.43 24.22
CA GLY A 392 -12.57 9.17 24.87
C GLY A 392 -12.26 7.91 24.05
N MET A 393 -11.50 8.02 22.97
CA MET A 393 -11.15 6.91 22.07
C MET A 393 -9.63 6.84 21.84
N GLU A 394 -8.87 6.61 22.91
CA GLU A 394 -7.40 6.46 22.83
C GLU A 394 -6.97 5.16 22.09
N TYR A 395 -7.78 4.11 22.22
CA TYR A 395 -7.49 2.77 21.69
C TYR A 395 -8.47 2.36 20.59
N PHE A 396 -8.03 1.49 19.69
CA PHE A 396 -8.95 0.87 18.75
C PHE A 396 -10.03 0.07 19.49
N PRO A 397 -11.28 0.02 18.98
CA PRO A 397 -12.34 -0.73 19.61
C PRO A 397 -11.94 -2.18 19.89
N ASP A 398 -12.26 -2.67 21.08
CA ASP A 398 -11.99 -4.05 21.52
C ASP A 398 -10.52 -4.40 21.75
N THR A 399 -9.60 -3.41 21.70
CA THR A 399 -8.16 -3.59 21.90
C THR A 399 -7.61 -2.76 23.08
N GLN A 400 -6.29 -2.82 23.30
CA GLN A 400 -5.51 -1.86 24.09
C GLN A 400 -4.41 -1.21 23.24
N ALA A 401 -4.59 -1.21 21.92
CA ALA A 401 -3.66 -0.65 20.97
C ALA A 401 -4.01 0.81 20.67
N ARG A 402 -3.03 1.71 20.82
CA ARG A 402 -3.24 3.15 20.65
C ARG A 402 -3.47 3.45 19.18
N ILE A 403 -4.44 4.31 18.88
CA ILE A 403 -4.80 4.65 17.50
C ILE A 403 -3.69 5.44 16.80
N LEU A 404 -3.04 6.33 17.55
CA LEU A 404 -1.95 7.18 17.05
C LEU A 404 -0.60 6.45 16.97
N GLY A 405 -0.55 5.18 17.38
CA GLY A 405 0.69 4.43 17.49
C GLY A 405 1.57 4.89 18.65
N ALA A 406 2.79 4.37 18.66
CA ALA A 406 3.84 4.76 19.57
C ALA A 406 5.20 4.49 18.93
N LYS A 407 6.14 5.41 19.12
CA LYS A 407 7.54 5.20 18.75
C LYS A 407 8.08 3.93 19.43
N CYS A 408 8.77 3.10 18.66
CA CYS A 408 9.44 1.91 19.17
C CYS A 408 10.96 2.13 19.19
N ASP A 409 11.55 2.22 20.37
CA ASP A 409 13.01 2.43 20.52
C ASP A 409 13.84 1.15 20.28
N MET A 410 13.18 -0.01 20.19
CA MET A 410 13.84 -1.31 20.10
C MET A 410 14.03 -1.82 18.67
N MET A 411 13.34 -1.25 17.68
CA MET A 411 13.45 -1.70 16.29
C MET A 411 14.17 -0.69 15.40
N PRO A 412 15.04 -1.16 14.48
CA PRO A 412 15.58 -0.33 13.41
C PRO A 412 14.46 0.33 12.58
N LEU A 413 14.57 1.64 12.37
CA LEU A 413 13.60 2.46 11.62
C LEU A 413 13.36 1.93 10.20
N ILE A 414 14.42 1.47 9.54
CA ILE A 414 14.41 0.85 8.20
C ILE A 414 13.45 -0.34 8.06
N LEU A 415 13.10 -1.03 9.16
CA LEU A 415 12.18 -2.18 9.12
C LEU A 415 10.71 -1.80 9.12
N THR A 416 10.40 -0.62 9.66
CA THR A 416 9.02 -0.14 9.89
C THR A 416 8.63 1.00 8.94
N THR A 417 9.55 1.43 8.07
CA THR A 417 9.38 2.54 7.11
C THR A 417 9.17 2.10 5.68
#